data_AF-A0A2H0TZX9-F1
#
_entry.id   AF-A0A2H0TZX9-F1
#
_cell.length_a   1.000
_cell.length_b   1.000
_cell.length_c   1.000
_cell.angle_alpha   90.00
_cell.angle_beta   90.00
_cell.angle_gamma   90.00
#
_symmetry.space_group_name_H-M   'P 1'
#
loop_
_entity.id
_entity.type
_entity.pdbx_description
1 polymer ?
#
loop_
_entity_poly.entity_id
_entity_poly.type
_entity_poly.pdbx_seq_one_letter_code
_entity_poly.pdbx_strand_id
1 'polypeptide(L)'
;MTINKSKEENVDIKPDKYIIININKNDLTQNLEAIKSFLQQSRGEYFVYFQMGTDKMKTNFQVDYSDEFEIGLKNIVANVSLEVK
;
A
#
# COMPACT_ATOMS: atom_id res chain seq x y z
N MET A 1 5.38 45.20 8.60
CA MET A 1 5.61 44.31 7.44
C MET A 1 4.83 43.03 7.69
N THR A 2 3.99 42.67 6.73
CA THR A 2 2.95 41.65 6.86
C THR A 2 3.54 40.24 6.75
N ILE A 3 3.05 39.41 7.67
CA ILE A 3 3.14 37.96 7.87
C ILE A 3 3.23 37.16 6.55
N ASN A 4 4.37 36.51 6.28
CA ASN A 4 4.40 35.38 5.36
C ASN A 4 4.29 34.11 6.21
N LYS A 5 3.03 33.70 6.47
CA LYS A 5 2.70 32.33 6.89
C LYS A 5 3.29 31.40 5.83
N SER A 6 4.25 30.58 6.23
CA SER A 6 4.63 29.38 5.49
C SER A 6 3.34 28.60 5.26
N LYS A 7 2.82 28.62 4.04
CA LYS A 7 1.81 27.67 3.59
C LYS A 7 2.46 26.30 3.79
N GLU A 8 2.00 25.56 4.79
CA GLU A 8 1.97 24.10 4.69
C GLU A 8 1.15 23.81 3.44
N GLU A 9 1.87 23.74 2.33
CA GLU A 9 1.40 23.12 1.11
C GLU A 9 1.11 21.68 1.52
N ASN A 10 -0.15 21.42 1.87
CA ASN A 10 -0.71 20.10 1.83
C ASN A 10 -0.61 19.72 0.36
N VAL A 11 0.55 19.20 -0.03
CA VAL A 11 0.70 18.48 -1.29
C VAL A 11 -0.20 17.28 -1.07
N ASP A 12 -1.45 17.42 -1.48
CA ASP A 12 -2.33 16.32 -1.81
C ASP A 12 -1.68 15.68 -3.04
N ILE A 13 -0.53 15.01 -2.81
CA ILE A 13 0.06 14.08 -3.75
C ILE A 13 -0.96 12.96 -3.76
N LYS A 14 -1.99 13.11 -4.61
CA LYS A 14 -2.67 11.95 -5.16
C LYS A 14 -1.54 11.09 -5.71
N PRO A 15 -1.32 9.90 -5.13
CA PRO A 15 -0.31 9.05 -5.69
C PRO A 15 -0.74 8.75 -7.13
N ASP A 16 0.05 9.22 -8.09
CA ASP A 16 -0.20 8.98 -9.52
C ASP A 16 -0.20 7.47 -9.82
N LYS A 17 0.44 6.69 -8.95
CA LYS A 17 0.56 5.24 -9.02
C LYS A 17 0.23 4.59 -7.68
N TYR A 18 -0.70 3.66 -7.67
CA TYR A 18 -0.99 2.86 -6.49
C TYR A 18 -1.37 1.42 -6.83
N ILE A 19 -1.12 0.53 -5.88
CA ILE A 19 -1.58 -0.85 -5.92
C ILE A 19 -2.68 -1.08 -4.89
N ILE A 20 -3.68 -1.85 -5.28
CA ILE A 20 -4.73 -2.35 -4.39
C ILE A 20 -4.49 -3.83 -4.19
N ILE A 21 -4.17 -4.21 -2.96
CA ILE A 21 -4.05 -5.59 -2.51
C ILE A 21 -5.43 -6.01 -2.00
N ASN A 22 -6.14 -6.79 -2.80
CA ASN A 22 -7.38 -7.45 -2.41
C ASN A 22 -7.03 -8.66 -1.53
N ILE A 23 -7.45 -8.60 -0.27
CA ILE A 23 -7.14 -9.60 0.74
C ILE A 23 -8.31 -9.73 1.72
N ASN A 24 -8.59 -10.95 2.19
CA ASN A 24 -9.59 -11.15 3.23
C ASN A 24 -9.11 -10.51 4.55
N LYS A 25 -10.02 -9.91 5.32
CA LYS A 25 -9.72 -9.36 6.64
C LYS A 25 -9.08 -10.38 7.58
N ASN A 26 -9.52 -11.64 7.54
CA ASN A 26 -8.95 -12.70 8.36
C ASN A 26 -7.49 -12.99 7.97
N ASP A 27 -7.22 -13.19 6.68
CA ASP A 27 -5.86 -13.42 6.16
C ASP A 27 -4.92 -12.24 6.45
N LEU A 28 -5.41 -10.99 6.26
CA LEU A 28 -4.64 -9.80 6.60
C LEU A 28 -4.30 -9.75 8.09
N THR A 29 -5.24 -10.11 8.97
CA THR A 29 -5.03 -10.06 10.42
C THR A 29 -4.06 -11.15 10.86
N GLN A 30 -4.21 -12.37 10.36
CA GLN A 30 -3.34 -13.49 10.70
C GLN A 30 -1.91 -13.31 10.17
N ASN A 31 -1.75 -12.65 9.03
CA ASN A 31 -0.45 -12.45 8.38
C ASN A 31 0.04 -10.99 8.47
N LEU A 32 -0.54 -10.17 9.34
CA LEU A 32 -0.31 -8.73 9.38
C LEU A 32 1.17 -8.40 9.53
N GLU A 33 1.87 -9.09 10.44
CA GLU A 33 3.28 -8.85 10.72
C GLU A 33 4.17 -9.25 9.53
N ALA A 34 3.88 -10.39 8.90
CA ALA A 34 4.61 -10.87 7.72
C ALA A 34 4.42 -9.94 6.52
N ILE A 35 3.16 -9.55 6.25
CA ILE A 35 2.83 -8.59 5.19
C ILE A 35 3.51 -7.25 5.47
N LYS A 36 3.42 -6.74 6.70
CA LYS A 36 4.06 -5.48 7.07
C LYS A 36 5.56 -5.53 6.87
N SER A 37 6.23 -6.59 7.31
CA SER A 37 7.66 -6.79 7.12
C SER A 37 8.04 -6.84 5.63
N PHE A 38 7.26 -7.56 4.83
CA PHE A 38 7.44 -7.66 3.38
C PHE A 38 7.30 -6.28 2.68
N LEU A 39 6.23 -5.54 3.01
CA LEU A 39 6.01 -4.20 2.48
C LEU A 39 7.07 -3.18 2.93
N GLN A 40 7.68 -3.37 4.11
CA GLN A 40 8.77 -2.51 4.59
C GLN A 40 10.10 -2.76 3.89
N GLN A 41 10.32 -3.98 3.38
CA GLN A 41 11.53 -4.32 2.64
C GLN A 41 11.51 -3.78 1.21
N SER A 42 10.32 -3.67 0.61
CA SER A 42 10.16 -3.04 -0.68
C SER A 42 10.14 -1.51 -0.56
N ARG A 43 10.77 -0.82 -1.50
CA ARG A 43 10.72 0.64 -1.66
C ARG A 43 10.50 0.93 -3.12
N GLY A 44 9.42 1.63 -3.44
CA GLY A 44 9.12 2.01 -4.81
C GLY A 44 8.17 3.20 -4.90
N GLU A 45 7.57 3.37 -6.07
CA GLU A 45 6.71 4.52 -6.36
C GLU A 45 5.23 4.25 -6.09
N TYR A 46 4.81 2.97 -6.02
CA TYR A 46 3.41 2.60 -5.88
C TYR A 46 2.96 2.64 -4.43
N PHE A 47 1.98 3.47 -4.13
CA PHE A 47 1.34 3.46 -2.82
C PHE A 47 0.48 2.22 -2.63
N VAL A 48 0.55 1.63 -1.44
CA VAL A 48 -0.19 0.41 -1.14
C VAL A 48 -1.53 0.72 -0.48
N TYR A 49 -2.60 0.15 -1.04
CA TYR A 49 -3.93 0.11 -0.45
C TYR A 49 -4.33 -1.34 -0.19
N PHE A 50 -4.94 -1.61 0.95
CA PHE A 50 -5.59 -2.90 1.19
C PHE A 50 -7.08 -2.78 0.93
N GLN A 51 -7.63 -3.71 0.17
CA GLN A 51 -9.07 -3.84 -0.04
C GLN A 51 -9.56 -5.14 0.59
N MET A 52 -10.47 -5.03 1.54
CA MET A 52 -11.04 -6.12 2.33
C MET A 52 -12.56 -6.14 2.11
N GLY A 53 -13.00 -6.77 1.02
CA GLY A 53 -14.39 -6.68 0.59
C GLY A 53 -14.74 -5.26 0.11
N THR A 54 -15.64 -4.59 0.84
CA THR A 54 -16.05 -3.19 0.56
C THR A 54 -15.16 -2.15 1.22
N ASP A 55 -14.34 -2.55 2.20
CA ASP A 55 -13.45 -1.64 2.92
C ASP A 55 -12.13 -1.46 2.17
N LYS A 56 -11.73 -0.20 1.98
CA LYS A 56 -10.43 0.16 1.42
C LYS A 56 -9.61 0.96 2.44
N MET A 57 -8.43 0.47 2.77
CA MET A 57 -7.50 1.08 3.71
C MET A 57 -6.28 1.62 2.97
N LYS A 58 -6.01 2.91 3.12
CA LYS A 58 -4.74 3.53 2.68
C LYS A 58 -3.63 3.18 3.67
N THR A 59 -2.47 2.82 3.16
CA THR A 59 -1.27 2.62 3.98
C THR A 59 -0.21 3.69 3.68
N ASN A 60 0.82 3.72 4.52
CA ASN A 60 2.00 4.56 4.30
C ASN A 60 3.14 3.77 3.64
N PHE A 61 2.87 2.57 3.10
CA PHE A 61 3.87 1.78 2.39
C PHE A 61 3.90 2.18 0.92
N GLN A 62 5.11 2.22 0.39
CA GLN A 62 5.36 2.42 -1.04
C GLN A 62 6.26 1.28 -1.52
N VAL A 63 5.82 0.60 -2.56
CA VAL A 63 6.49 -0.60 -3.07
C VAL A 63 6.72 -0.46 -4.57
N ASP A 64 7.65 -1.24 -5.07
CA ASP A 64 7.77 -1.46 -6.49
C ASP A 64 6.87 -2.64 -6.88
N TYR A 65 6.00 -2.44 -7.86
CA TYR A 65 5.16 -3.52 -8.37
C TYR A 65 5.92 -4.30 -9.44
N SER A 66 6.16 -5.57 -9.16
CA SER A 66 6.79 -6.53 -10.06
C SER A 66 6.17 -7.92 -9.88
N ASP A 67 6.41 -8.83 -10.83
CA ASP A 67 5.99 -10.22 -10.70
C ASP A 67 6.56 -10.87 -9.43
N GLU A 68 7.80 -10.54 -9.05
CA GLU A 68 8.43 -11.02 -7.82
C GLU A 68 7.72 -10.51 -6.56
N PHE A 69 7.26 -9.26 -6.58
CA PHE A 69 6.47 -8.70 -5.48
C PHE A 69 5.14 -9.45 -5.32
N GLU A 70 4.44 -9.70 -6.42
CA GLU A 70 3.18 -10.43 -6.41
C GLU A 70 3.36 -11.88 -5.91
N ILE A 71 4.39 -12.57 -6.40
CA ILE A 71 4.73 -13.93 -5.95
C ILE A 71 5.09 -13.93 -4.46
N GLY A 72 5.91 -12.98 -4.02
CA GLY A 72 6.29 -12.82 -2.61
C GLY A 72 5.08 -12.61 -1.71
N LEU A 73 4.15 -11.76 -2.11
CA LEU A 73 2.92 -11.52 -1.36
C LEU A 73 2.00 -12.76 -1.34
N LYS A 74 1.88 -13.47 -2.48
CA LYS A 74 1.12 -14.73 -2.59
C LYS A 74 1.72 -15.86 -1.75
N ASN A 75 3.03 -15.87 -1.53
CA ASN A 75 3.67 -16.83 -0.62
C ASN A 75 3.30 -16.59 0.85
N ILE A 76 3.00 -15.34 1.22
CA ILE A 76 2.53 -15.00 2.57
C ILE A 76 1.03 -15.28 2.68
N VAL A 77 0.27 -14.84 1.68
CA VAL A 77 -1.18 -15.05 1.62
C VAL A 77 -1.56 -15.53 0.23
N ALA A 78 -1.88 -16.82 0.11
CA ALA A 78 -2.20 -17.45 -1.17
C ALA A 78 -3.40 -16.81 -1.89
N ASN A 79 -4.38 -16.33 -1.13
CA ASN A 79 -5.63 -15.76 -1.65
C ASN A 79 -5.57 -14.22 -1.75
N VAL A 80 -4.51 -13.67 -2.34
CA VAL A 80 -4.44 -12.24 -2.66
C VAL A 80 -4.60 -11.97 -4.15
N SER A 81 -5.16 -10.82 -4.49
CA SER A 81 -5.17 -10.31 -5.86
C SER A 81 -4.73 -8.85 -5.87
N LEU A 82 -3.83 -8.50 -6.78
CA LEU A 82 -3.28 -7.16 -6.87
C LEU A 82 -3.89 -6.45 -8.08
N GLU A 83 -4.23 -5.18 -7.90
CA GLU A 83 -4.70 -4.30 -8.99
C GLU A 83 -3.84 -3.04 -9.00
N VAL A 84 -3.22 -2.72 -10.14
CA VAL A 84 -2.35 -1.55 -10.31
C VAL A 84 -3.14 -0.45 -11.02
N LYS A 85 -3.07 0.78 -10.52
CA LYS A 85 -3.78 1.94 -11.06
C LYS A 85 -2.94 3.22 -11.02
#